data_AF-A0A5B7G5Z9-F1
#
_entry.id   AF-A0A5B7G5Z9-F1
#
_cell.length_a   1.000
_cell.length_b   1.000
_cell.length_c   1.000
_cell.angle_alpha   90.00
_cell.angle_beta   90.00
_cell.angle_gamma   90.00
#
_symmetry.space_group_name_H-M   'P 1'
#
loop_
_entity.id
_entity.type
_entity.pdbx_description
1 polymer ?
#
loop_
_entity_poly.entity_id
_entity_poly.type
_entity_poly.pdbx_seq_one_letter_code
_entity_poly.pdbx_strand_id
1 'polypeptide(L)'
;MVWMHGGAFYSGGAEEYLPHAILDQDVVLVVVQYRLGVLGFLSTEDSVMPGNLGLKDQTMALEWVQRNIHLFGGDRKRVTICGESAGGASVHFHMLSPKSRGLFSQVIMQSGTALQSWALNSRHRQEAETVGRKMGCEDVQNSTALLACLQKVDAKELTASLQDTFQWFLLPLAFIARVDGDYLPDFPVNLISKKLYNEVDLLAGVTKDEGAMVTRGVGHADELFYLFTGGPMFEPFLKEGLTRPDDLHVRDMMLKMWTNFATSG
;
A
#
# COMPACT_ATOMS: atom_id res chain seq x y z
N MET A 1 -12.94 8.41 3.59
CA MET A 1 -12.17 7.45 2.78
C MET A 1 -10.69 7.65 3.05
N VAL A 2 -9.94 6.57 3.27
CA VAL A 2 -8.49 6.61 3.50
C VAL A 2 -7.79 5.83 2.38
N TRP A 3 -7.01 6.53 1.57
CA TRP A 3 -6.33 5.99 0.39
C TRP A 3 -4.89 5.56 0.72
N MET A 4 -4.57 4.32 0.36
CA MET A 4 -3.23 3.73 0.43
C MET A 4 -2.73 3.53 -1.00
N HIS A 5 -1.67 4.24 -1.36
CA HIS A 5 -1.12 4.18 -2.71
C HIS A 5 -0.44 2.84 -3.04
N GLY A 6 -0.36 2.52 -4.34
CA GLY A 6 0.36 1.37 -4.89
C GLY A 6 1.87 1.61 -5.01
N GLY A 7 2.52 0.94 -5.97
CA GLY A 7 3.96 1.11 -6.24
C GLY A 7 4.85 -0.02 -5.70
N ALA A 8 4.32 -1.26 -5.69
CA ALA A 8 5.09 -2.47 -5.34
C ALA A 8 5.84 -2.39 -3.99
N PHE A 9 5.32 -1.58 -3.06
CA PHE A 9 5.92 -1.27 -1.75
C PHE A 9 7.26 -0.53 -1.79
N TYR A 10 7.76 -0.10 -2.95
CA TYR A 10 9.05 0.59 -3.06
C TYR A 10 9.00 1.97 -3.71
N SER A 11 7.92 2.29 -4.41
CA SER A 11 7.67 3.58 -5.06
C SER A 11 6.26 4.08 -4.80
N GLY A 12 5.96 5.28 -5.30
CA GLY A 12 4.67 5.96 -5.14
C GLY A 12 4.68 7.02 -4.05
N GLY A 13 3.68 7.89 -4.08
CA GLY A 13 3.51 8.94 -3.10
C GLY A 13 2.12 9.56 -3.08
N ALA A 14 1.72 10.07 -1.93
CA ALA A 14 0.41 10.67 -1.68
C ALA A 14 0.20 11.92 -2.53
N GLU A 15 1.29 12.61 -2.88
CA GLU A 15 1.29 13.74 -3.82
C GLU A 15 0.82 13.37 -5.22
N GLU A 16 0.84 12.09 -5.58
CA GLU A 16 0.35 11.58 -6.85
C GLU A 16 -1.18 11.51 -6.86
N TYR A 17 -1.83 11.41 -5.71
CA TYR A 17 -3.27 11.18 -5.58
C TYR A 17 -4.00 12.43 -5.12
N LEU A 18 -4.09 13.42 -6.00
CA LEU A 18 -4.79 14.66 -5.73
C LEU A 18 -6.32 14.46 -5.72
N PRO A 19 -7.06 15.15 -4.84
CA PRO A 19 -8.40 14.72 -4.41
C PRO A 19 -9.54 15.09 -5.38
N HIS A 20 -9.24 15.33 -6.66
CA HIS A 20 -10.09 15.97 -7.70
C HIS A 20 -11.57 15.58 -7.70
N ALA A 21 -11.96 14.57 -8.47
CA ALA A 21 -13.36 14.25 -8.71
C ALA A 21 -14.05 13.67 -7.47
N ILE A 22 -13.25 13.09 -6.56
CA ILE A 22 -13.73 12.52 -5.31
C ILE A 22 -14.33 13.60 -4.41
N LEU A 23 -13.77 14.81 -4.40
CA LEU A 23 -14.28 15.91 -3.56
C LEU A 23 -15.56 16.58 -4.10
N ASP A 24 -16.04 16.20 -5.30
CA ASP A 24 -17.40 16.56 -5.73
C ASP A 24 -18.48 15.79 -4.94
N GLN A 25 -18.08 14.82 -4.12
CA GLN A 25 -18.94 14.00 -3.30
C GLN A 25 -18.81 14.38 -1.81
N ASP A 26 -19.84 14.06 -1.01
CA ASP A 26 -19.83 14.30 0.44
C ASP A 26 -18.97 13.28 1.19
N VAL A 27 -17.66 13.39 1.00
CA VAL A 27 -16.64 12.51 1.58
C VAL A 27 -15.45 13.30 2.09
N VAL A 28 -14.88 12.85 3.21
CA VAL A 28 -13.55 13.29 3.64
C VAL A 28 -12.52 12.30 3.11
N LEU A 29 -11.57 12.78 2.30
CA LEU A 29 -10.47 11.99 1.76
C LEU A 29 -9.19 12.21 2.58
N VAL A 30 -8.54 11.11 2.98
CA VAL A 30 -7.23 11.10 3.62
C VAL A 30 -6.29 10.27 2.76
N VAL A 31 -5.22 10.87 2.25
CA VAL A 31 -4.21 10.16 1.43
C VAL A 31 -2.98 9.92 2.30
N VAL A 32 -2.59 8.67 2.47
CA VAL A 32 -1.57 8.27 3.46
C VAL A 32 -0.22 8.06 2.78
N GLN A 33 0.81 8.70 3.33
CA GLN A 33 2.21 8.29 3.10
C GLN A 33 2.66 7.26 4.12
N TYR A 34 3.40 6.26 3.64
CA TYR A 34 4.03 5.24 4.47
C TYR A 34 5.45 4.96 3.98
N ARG A 35 6.31 4.42 4.85
CA ARG A 35 7.69 4.09 4.44
C ARG A 35 7.71 3.00 3.38
N LEU A 36 8.60 3.16 2.41
CA LEU A 36 8.75 2.29 1.25
C LEU A 36 10.12 1.59 1.23
N GLY A 37 10.20 0.51 0.45
CA GLY A 37 11.40 -0.24 0.15
C GLY A 37 12.13 -0.69 1.41
N VAL A 38 13.46 -0.59 1.38
CA VAL A 38 14.33 -0.95 2.50
C VAL A 38 13.96 -0.23 3.81
N LEU A 39 13.50 1.03 3.74
CA LEU A 39 13.14 1.80 4.93
C LEU A 39 11.81 1.35 5.56
N GLY A 40 10.92 0.76 4.75
CA GLY A 40 9.61 0.29 5.18
C GLY A 40 9.55 -1.20 5.54
N PHE A 41 10.41 -2.03 4.94
CA PHE A 41 10.19 -3.48 4.96
C PHE A 41 11.45 -4.33 5.19
N LEU A 42 12.61 -3.72 5.41
CA LEU A 42 13.82 -4.44 5.82
C LEU A 42 13.57 -5.17 7.16
N SER A 43 14.04 -6.41 7.25
CA SER A 43 13.87 -7.23 8.45
C SER A 43 15.00 -8.23 8.64
N THR A 44 15.49 -8.34 9.88
CA THR A 44 16.41 -9.40 10.33
C THR A 44 15.70 -10.62 10.89
N GLU A 45 14.37 -10.63 10.80
CA GLU A 45 13.47 -11.70 11.25
C GLU A 45 13.46 -11.94 12.77
N ASP A 46 13.96 -10.97 13.53
CA ASP A 46 13.97 -10.93 14.98
C ASP A 46 13.38 -9.61 15.51
N SER A 47 13.51 -9.38 16.81
CA SER A 47 12.98 -8.18 17.47
C SER A 47 13.75 -6.90 17.17
N VAL A 48 14.97 -6.98 16.59
CA VAL A 48 15.81 -5.81 16.33
C VAL A 48 15.32 -5.05 15.10
N MET A 49 15.09 -5.77 14.00
CA MET A 49 14.40 -5.24 12.82
C MET A 49 13.26 -6.20 12.44
N PRO A 50 12.07 -6.05 13.07
CA PRO A 50 10.96 -6.98 12.88
C PRO A 50 10.23 -6.80 11.54
N GLY A 51 10.55 -5.77 10.75
CA GLY A 51 9.88 -5.50 9.48
C GLY A 51 8.45 -4.95 9.62
N ASN A 52 7.73 -4.93 8.50
CA ASN A 52 6.37 -4.40 8.37
C ASN A 52 6.23 -2.93 8.81
N LEU A 53 7.30 -2.13 8.73
CA LEU A 53 7.27 -0.74 9.18
C LEU A 53 6.32 0.11 8.33
N GLY A 54 6.27 -0.11 7.02
CA GLY A 54 5.31 0.56 6.13
C GLY A 54 3.85 0.25 6.51
N LEU A 55 3.52 -1.00 6.84
CA LEU A 55 2.18 -1.37 7.31
C LEU A 55 1.87 -0.76 8.69
N LYS A 56 2.87 -0.70 9.58
CA LYS A 56 2.73 -0.06 10.90
C LYS A 56 2.53 1.45 10.78
N ASP A 57 3.14 2.10 9.79
CA ASP A 57 2.88 3.51 9.48
C ASP A 57 1.43 3.71 9.02
N GLN A 58 0.93 2.82 8.14
CA GLN A 58 -0.47 2.85 7.70
C GLN A 58 -1.43 2.67 8.90
N THR A 59 -1.15 1.74 9.83
CA THR A 59 -1.95 1.60 11.06
C THR A 59 -1.93 2.88 11.89
N MET A 60 -0.77 3.50 12.07
CA MET A 60 -0.65 4.76 12.81
C MET A 60 -1.48 5.89 12.15
N ALA A 61 -1.50 5.93 10.82
CA ALA A 61 -2.35 6.87 10.07
C ALA A 61 -3.84 6.58 10.30
N LEU A 62 -4.27 5.31 10.30
CA LEU A 62 -5.65 4.94 10.60
C LEU A 62 -6.05 5.29 12.04
N GLU A 63 -5.16 5.10 13.01
CA GLU A 63 -5.40 5.55 14.37
C GLU A 63 -5.49 7.09 14.46
N TRP A 64 -4.66 7.81 13.70
CA TRP A 64 -4.78 9.26 13.60
C TRP A 64 -6.14 9.66 13.02
N VAL A 65 -6.63 8.97 11.99
CA VAL A 65 -7.97 9.18 11.44
C VAL A 65 -9.02 8.96 12.51
N GLN A 66 -8.97 7.85 13.25
CA GLN A 66 -9.91 7.56 14.35
C GLN A 66 -9.93 8.66 15.42
N ARG A 67 -8.75 9.21 15.77
CA ARG A 67 -8.63 10.27 16.78
C ARG A 67 -9.08 11.64 16.27
N ASN A 68 -8.85 11.97 15.00
CA ASN A 68 -8.88 13.36 14.53
C ASN A 68 -9.92 13.67 13.45
N ILE A 69 -10.42 12.68 12.69
CA ILE A 69 -11.16 12.97 11.45
C ILE A 69 -12.45 13.75 11.65
N HIS A 70 -13.07 13.64 12.83
CA HIS A 70 -14.24 14.43 13.23
C HIS A 70 -14.00 15.95 13.24
N LEU A 71 -12.75 16.41 13.42
CA LEU A 71 -12.38 17.82 13.34
C LEU A 71 -12.45 18.36 11.90
N PHE A 72 -12.43 17.47 10.92
CA PHE A 72 -12.49 17.78 9.49
C PHE A 72 -13.86 17.44 8.87
N GLY A 73 -14.88 17.21 9.72
CA GLY A 73 -16.23 16.86 9.28
C GLY A 73 -16.43 15.36 8.95
N GLY A 74 -15.42 14.51 9.16
CA GLY A 74 -15.52 13.08 8.89
C GLY A 74 -16.14 12.27 10.02
N ASP A 75 -16.70 11.12 9.69
CA ASP A 75 -17.28 10.18 10.66
C ASP A 75 -16.31 9.02 10.94
N ARG A 76 -15.79 8.94 12.18
CA ARG A 76 -14.86 7.88 12.59
C ARG A 76 -15.47 6.46 12.56
N LYS A 77 -16.80 6.34 12.54
CA LYS A 77 -17.50 5.05 12.45
C LYS A 77 -17.74 4.60 11.01
N ARG A 78 -17.57 5.49 10.04
CA ARG A 78 -17.74 5.22 8.60
C ARG A 78 -16.42 5.45 7.86
N VAL A 79 -15.41 4.68 8.27
CA VAL A 79 -14.08 4.76 7.68
C VAL A 79 -13.92 3.63 6.68
N THR A 80 -13.90 3.98 5.39
CA THR A 80 -13.53 3.10 4.28
C THR A 80 -12.03 3.22 4.01
N ILE A 81 -11.29 2.12 4.08
CA ILE A 81 -9.90 2.05 3.59
C ILE A 81 -9.89 1.54 2.15
N CYS A 82 -9.05 2.12 1.31
CA CYS A 82 -9.04 1.85 -0.14
C CYS A 82 -7.61 1.91 -0.67
N GLY A 83 -7.32 1.11 -1.69
CA GLY A 83 -6.00 1.10 -2.32
C GLY A 83 -5.93 0.23 -3.57
N GLU A 84 -4.93 0.54 -4.40
CA GLU A 84 -4.64 -0.12 -5.67
C GLU A 84 -3.30 -0.87 -5.62
N SER A 85 -3.21 -2.03 -6.28
CA SER A 85 -2.00 -2.86 -6.35
C SER A 85 -1.41 -3.14 -4.96
N ALA A 86 -0.19 -2.68 -4.65
CA ALA A 86 0.41 -2.81 -3.33
C ALA A 86 -0.42 -2.13 -2.21
N GLY A 87 -1.15 -1.06 -2.53
CA GLY A 87 -2.14 -0.44 -1.66
C GLY A 87 -3.36 -1.34 -1.44
N GLY A 88 -3.84 -2.04 -2.48
CA GLY A 88 -4.90 -3.04 -2.37
C GLY A 88 -4.47 -4.25 -1.51
N ALA A 89 -3.22 -4.70 -1.67
CA ALA A 89 -2.62 -5.69 -0.78
C ALA A 89 -2.49 -5.18 0.66
N SER A 90 -2.13 -3.90 0.86
CA SER A 90 -2.08 -3.23 2.17
C SER A 90 -3.45 -3.25 2.86
N VAL A 91 -4.52 -2.87 2.13
CA VAL A 91 -5.91 -2.96 2.63
C VAL A 91 -6.24 -4.38 3.09
N HIS A 92 -5.88 -5.40 2.29
CA HIS A 92 -6.09 -6.79 2.68
C HIS A 92 -5.25 -7.17 3.92
N PHE A 93 -4.00 -6.70 4.05
CA PHE A 93 -3.22 -6.92 5.28
C PHE A 93 -3.87 -6.29 6.51
N HIS A 94 -4.49 -5.11 6.38
CA HIS A 94 -5.25 -4.50 7.48
C HIS A 94 -6.49 -5.31 7.86
N MET A 95 -7.18 -5.94 6.90
CA MET A 95 -8.25 -6.88 7.21
C MET A 95 -7.75 -8.09 8.00
N LEU A 96 -6.56 -8.59 7.68
CA LEU A 96 -5.99 -9.80 8.29
C LEU A 96 -5.26 -9.52 9.61
N SER A 97 -4.86 -8.28 9.86
CA SER A 97 -4.13 -7.91 11.06
C SER A 97 -5.07 -7.60 12.24
N PRO A 98 -4.87 -8.24 13.41
CA PRO A 98 -5.59 -7.87 14.63
C PRO A 98 -5.25 -6.45 15.10
N LYS A 99 -4.09 -5.91 14.70
CA LYS A 99 -3.64 -4.55 15.07
C LYS A 99 -4.49 -3.45 14.44
N SER A 100 -5.23 -3.76 13.38
CA SER A 100 -6.09 -2.79 12.69
C SER A 100 -7.57 -2.93 13.02
N ARG A 101 -7.92 -3.80 13.98
CA ARG A 101 -9.30 -4.06 14.37
C ARG A 101 -9.99 -2.81 14.88
N GLY A 102 -11.17 -2.52 14.33
CA GLY A 102 -12.00 -1.38 14.73
C GLY A 102 -11.50 -0.03 14.22
N LEU A 103 -10.47 0.02 13.36
CA LEU A 103 -10.00 1.27 12.76
C LEU A 103 -10.73 1.65 11.47
N PHE A 104 -11.47 0.71 10.88
CA PHE A 104 -12.24 0.89 9.66
C PHE A 104 -13.48 -0.02 9.68
N SER A 105 -14.48 0.32 8.88
CA SER A 105 -15.74 -0.42 8.76
C SER A 105 -15.95 -1.03 7.38
N GLN A 106 -15.17 -0.60 6.38
CA GLN A 106 -15.35 -0.97 4.99
C GLN A 106 -14.01 -0.98 4.24
N VAL A 107 -13.91 -1.77 3.17
CA VAL A 107 -12.70 -1.89 2.35
C VAL A 107 -13.00 -1.83 0.86
N ILE A 108 -12.10 -1.20 0.10
CA ILE A 108 -12.06 -1.25 -1.36
C ILE A 108 -10.68 -1.74 -1.80
N MET A 109 -10.62 -2.86 -2.53
CA MET A 109 -9.39 -3.48 -3.01
C MET A 109 -9.35 -3.50 -4.53
N GLN A 110 -8.49 -2.67 -5.13
CA GLN A 110 -8.30 -2.62 -6.58
C GLN A 110 -7.05 -3.39 -6.99
N SER A 111 -7.22 -4.49 -7.73
CA SER A 111 -6.11 -5.21 -8.38
C SER A 111 -4.99 -5.68 -7.44
N GLY A 112 -5.29 -5.85 -6.15
CA GLY A 112 -4.31 -6.12 -5.10
C GLY A 112 -4.88 -6.91 -3.93
N THR A 113 -4.19 -7.98 -3.51
CA THR A 113 -4.55 -8.82 -2.37
C THR A 113 -3.30 -9.36 -1.67
N ALA A 114 -3.42 -9.68 -0.36
CA ALA A 114 -2.37 -10.35 0.42
C ALA A 114 -2.03 -11.78 -0.06
N LEU A 115 -2.77 -12.35 -1.02
CA LEU A 115 -2.56 -13.70 -1.56
C LEU A 115 -1.65 -13.73 -2.79
N GLN A 116 -1.31 -12.58 -3.36
CA GLN A 116 -0.44 -12.52 -4.52
C GLN A 116 1.00 -12.85 -4.16
N SER A 117 1.71 -13.55 -5.07
CA SER A 117 3.10 -14.00 -4.85
C SER A 117 4.08 -12.84 -4.65
N TRP A 118 3.75 -11.65 -5.10
CA TRP A 118 4.55 -10.44 -4.94
C TRP A 118 4.20 -9.64 -3.67
N ALA A 119 3.17 -10.03 -2.91
CA ALA A 119 2.72 -9.31 -1.72
C ALA A 119 3.43 -9.76 -0.43
N LEU A 120 3.97 -10.99 -0.40
CA LEU A 120 4.71 -11.54 0.73
C LEU A 120 6.06 -12.12 0.31
N ASN A 121 7.08 -11.92 1.15
CA ASN A 121 8.37 -12.57 1.01
C ASN A 121 8.66 -13.44 2.25
N SER A 122 9.56 -14.39 2.10
CA SER A 122 10.04 -15.29 3.17
C SER A 122 11.56 -15.25 3.35
N ARG A 123 12.27 -14.42 2.58
CA ARG A 123 13.74 -14.33 2.57
C ARG A 123 14.26 -13.02 3.18
N HIS A 124 13.54 -12.42 4.12
CA HIS A 124 13.87 -11.06 4.60
C HIS A 124 15.26 -10.97 5.22
N ARG A 125 15.64 -11.96 6.03
CA ARG A 125 16.97 -12.03 6.66
C ARG A 125 18.09 -12.05 5.62
N GLN A 126 17.94 -12.88 4.58
CA GLN A 126 18.93 -12.98 3.51
C GLN A 126 19.07 -11.64 2.76
N GLU A 127 17.95 -10.98 2.46
CA GLU A 127 17.98 -9.67 1.79
C GLU A 127 18.63 -8.60 2.69
N ALA A 128 18.35 -8.62 4.01
CA ALA A 128 18.96 -7.69 4.95
C ALA A 128 20.48 -7.84 5.04
N GLU A 129 20.98 -9.08 5.03
CA GLU A 129 22.41 -9.34 4.99
C GLU A 129 23.04 -8.93 3.65
N THR A 130 22.35 -9.14 2.53
CA THR A 130 22.82 -8.69 1.20
C THR A 130 22.98 -7.18 1.16
N VAL A 131 21.99 -6.43 1.64
CA VAL A 131 22.08 -4.97 1.79
C VAL A 131 23.24 -4.60 2.72
N GLY A 132 23.33 -5.23 3.88
CA GLY A 132 24.41 -4.99 4.85
C GLY A 132 25.81 -5.15 4.25
N ARG A 133 26.06 -6.26 3.53
CA ARG A 133 27.35 -6.51 2.86
C ARG A 133 27.64 -5.43 1.82
N LYS A 134 26.63 -5.01 1.04
CA LYS A 134 26.80 -3.98 0.02
C LYS A 134 27.13 -2.62 0.62
N MET A 135 26.53 -2.29 1.77
CA MET A 135 26.79 -1.03 2.49
C MET A 135 28.08 -1.08 3.34
N GLY A 136 28.88 -2.14 3.24
CA GLY A 136 30.15 -2.27 3.96
C GLY A 136 30.00 -2.61 5.45
N CYS A 137 28.87 -3.17 5.87
CA CYS A 137 28.69 -3.65 7.24
C CYS A 137 29.47 -4.96 7.47
N GLU A 138 30.30 -4.99 8.51
CA GLU A 138 31.17 -6.13 8.81
C GLU A 138 30.40 -7.32 9.41
N ASP A 139 29.61 -7.07 10.47
CA ASP A 139 28.86 -8.11 11.19
C ASP A 139 27.38 -8.11 10.77
N VAL A 140 27.11 -8.63 9.58
CA VAL A 140 25.74 -8.73 9.04
C VAL A 140 24.89 -9.80 9.73
N GLN A 141 25.50 -10.71 10.50
CA GLN A 141 24.79 -11.77 11.23
C GLN A 141 24.29 -11.28 12.59
N ASN A 142 24.91 -10.27 13.18
CA ASN A 142 24.40 -9.63 14.37
C ASN A 142 23.43 -8.51 14.00
N SER A 143 22.13 -8.73 14.24
CA SER A 143 21.09 -7.77 13.88
C SER A 143 21.26 -6.39 14.50
N THR A 144 21.78 -6.31 15.73
CA THR A 144 22.06 -5.04 16.40
C THR A 144 23.22 -4.31 15.76
N ALA A 145 24.30 -5.03 15.42
CA ALA A 145 25.44 -4.44 14.72
C ALA A 145 25.05 -4.01 13.30
N LEU A 146 24.29 -4.83 12.58
CA LEU A 146 23.76 -4.53 11.25
C LEU A 146 22.89 -3.28 11.28
N LEU A 147 21.92 -3.18 12.20
CA LEU A 147 21.08 -1.99 12.36
C LEU A 147 21.92 -0.73 12.61
N ALA A 148 22.86 -0.80 13.56
CA ALA A 148 23.72 0.33 13.91
C ALA A 148 24.63 0.78 12.76
N CYS A 149 25.04 -0.16 11.89
CA CYS A 149 25.77 0.14 10.67
C CYS A 149 24.87 0.84 9.64
N LEU A 150 23.73 0.22 9.30
CA LEU A 150 22.80 0.75 8.29
C LEU A 150 22.25 2.14 8.64
N GLN A 151 22.07 2.45 9.93
CA GLN A 151 21.66 3.79 10.38
C GLN A 151 22.68 4.90 10.10
N LYS A 152 23.93 4.56 9.78
CA LYS A 152 25.00 5.53 9.42
C LYS A 152 25.15 5.70 7.92
N VAL A 153 24.51 4.84 7.12
CA VAL A 153 24.53 4.89 5.66
C VAL A 153 23.65 6.04 5.19
N ASP A 154 24.04 6.71 4.11
CA ASP A 154 23.19 7.73 3.49
C ASP A 154 21.86 7.11 3.03
N ALA A 155 20.75 7.80 3.31
CA ALA A 155 19.42 7.27 3.01
C ALA A 155 19.21 7.05 1.50
N LYS A 156 19.78 7.89 0.62
CA LYS A 156 19.64 7.71 -0.82
C LYS A 156 20.39 6.47 -1.28
N GLU A 157 21.61 6.29 -0.80
CA GLU A 157 22.40 5.08 -1.09
C GLU A 157 21.69 3.82 -0.61
N LEU A 158 21.17 3.85 0.63
CA LEU A 158 20.43 2.73 1.20
C LEU A 158 19.17 2.41 0.37
N THR A 159 18.36 3.42 0.02
CA THR A 159 17.16 3.18 -0.81
C THR A 159 17.47 2.67 -2.22
N ALA A 160 18.61 3.06 -2.79
CA ALA A 160 19.06 2.58 -4.09
C ALA A 160 19.45 1.09 -4.07
N SER A 161 19.73 0.50 -2.89
CA SER A 161 20.12 -0.91 -2.76
C SER A 161 19.03 -1.89 -3.19
N LEU A 162 17.78 -1.44 -3.33
CA LEU A 162 16.68 -2.24 -3.87
C LEU A 162 17.01 -2.78 -5.26
N GLN A 163 17.68 -1.99 -6.11
CA GLN A 163 17.99 -2.39 -7.49
C GLN A 163 18.84 -3.67 -7.57
N ASP A 164 19.62 -3.96 -6.53
CA ASP A 164 20.46 -5.16 -6.46
C ASP A 164 19.69 -6.42 -6.11
N THR A 165 18.48 -6.28 -5.59
CA THR A 165 17.61 -7.40 -5.23
C THR A 165 16.77 -7.89 -6.41
N PHE A 166 16.72 -7.12 -7.50
CA PHE A 166 15.98 -7.46 -8.69
C PHE A 166 16.68 -8.57 -9.49
N GLN A 167 15.91 -9.60 -9.88
CA GLN A 167 16.42 -10.71 -10.70
C GLN A 167 15.80 -10.72 -12.11
N TRP A 168 14.47 -10.65 -12.18
CA TRP A 168 13.68 -10.68 -13.40
C TRP A 168 12.80 -9.43 -13.46
N PHE A 169 13.28 -8.41 -14.17
CA PHE A 169 12.68 -7.07 -14.14
C PHE A 169 12.61 -6.52 -12.71
N LEU A 170 11.44 -6.55 -12.05
CA LEU A 170 11.27 -6.13 -10.65
C LEU A 170 11.02 -7.32 -9.69
N LEU A 171 10.97 -8.55 -10.19
CA LEU A 171 10.65 -9.75 -9.40
C LEU A 171 11.91 -10.57 -9.09
N PRO A 172 11.94 -11.30 -7.96
CA PRO A 172 11.00 -11.19 -6.83
C PRO A 172 11.18 -9.86 -6.08
N LEU A 173 10.09 -9.34 -5.50
CA LEU A 173 10.18 -8.15 -4.64
C LEU A 173 10.76 -8.53 -3.27
N ALA A 174 11.87 -7.89 -2.89
CA ALA A 174 12.59 -8.21 -1.65
C ALA A 174 11.99 -7.52 -0.42
N PHE A 175 11.70 -6.22 -0.52
CA PHE A 175 11.25 -5.39 0.60
C PHE A 175 9.73 -5.21 0.57
N ILE A 176 9.03 -6.24 1.01
CA ILE A 176 7.56 -6.32 1.08
C ILE A 176 7.12 -6.86 2.45
N ALA A 177 5.82 -7.08 2.64
CA ALA A 177 5.28 -7.56 3.91
C ALA A 177 5.81 -8.96 4.28
N ARG A 178 5.89 -9.23 5.59
CA ARG A 178 6.31 -10.52 6.17
C ARG A 178 5.32 -11.03 7.20
N VAL A 179 5.22 -12.35 7.33
CA VAL A 179 4.55 -12.98 8.49
C VAL A 179 5.51 -12.88 9.69
N ASP A 180 5.22 -11.98 10.62
CA ASP A 180 6.05 -11.71 11.80
C ASP A 180 5.50 -12.31 13.10
N GLY A 181 4.32 -12.93 13.06
CA GLY A 181 3.68 -13.53 14.23
C GLY A 181 3.01 -12.51 15.17
N ASP A 182 3.07 -11.21 14.87
CA ASP A 182 2.49 -10.14 15.69
C ASP A 182 1.57 -9.21 14.88
N TYR A 183 2.11 -8.53 13.87
CA TYR A 183 1.32 -7.69 12.98
C TYR A 183 0.54 -8.57 11.98
N LEU A 184 1.22 -9.54 11.36
CA LEU A 184 0.61 -10.62 10.59
C LEU A 184 0.87 -11.94 11.34
N PRO A 185 -0.13 -12.46 12.09
CA PRO A 185 0.06 -13.61 12.97
C PRO A 185 0.35 -14.93 12.26
N ASP A 186 -0.12 -15.09 11.03
CA ASP A 186 0.01 -16.31 10.21
C ASP A 186 -0.05 -15.90 8.73
N PHE A 187 0.21 -16.84 7.83
CA PHE A 187 0.04 -16.61 6.39
C PHE A 187 -1.41 -16.23 6.06
N PRO A 188 -1.66 -15.27 5.15
CA PRO A 188 -2.99 -14.84 4.75
C PRO A 188 -3.95 -15.98 4.41
N VAL A 189 -3.47 -17.00 3.68
CA VAL A 189 -4.28 -18.17 3.34
C VAL A 189 -4.80 -18.91 4.58
N ASN A 190 -3.99 -18.99 5.64
CA ASN A 190 -4.36 -19.63 6.89
C ASN A 190 -5.34 -18.77 7.69
N LEU A 191 -5.10 -17.45 7.76
CA LEU A 191 -5.98 -16.51 8.45
C LEU A 191 -7.38 -16.51 7.82
N ILE A 192 -7.47 -16.45 6.49
CA ILE A 192 -8.74 -16.52 5.75
C ILE A 192 -9.44 -17.86 6.00
N SER A 193 -8.74 -18.99 5.84
CA SER A 193 -9.32 -20.33 6.03
C SER A 193 -9.86 -20.54 7.45
N LYS A 194 -9.19 -19.95 8.45
CA LYS A 194 -9.60 -20.01 9.87
C LYS A 194 -10.64 -18.94 10.24
N LYS A 195 -11.06 -18.08 9.30
CA LYS A 195 -11.94 -16.92 9.53
C LYS A 195 -11.39 -15.95 10.60
N LEU A 196 -10.08 -15.77 10.63
CA LEU A 196 -9.38 -14.86 11.53
C LEU A 196 -9.06 -13.55 10.79
N TYR A 197 -10.07 -12.72 10.61
CA TYR A 197 -9.97 -11.42 9.95
C TYR A 197 -10.99 -10.43 10.53
N ASN A 198 -10.81 -9.14 10.23
CA ASN A 198 -11.79 -8.09 10.53
C ASN A 198 -12.93 -8.21 9.51
N GLU A 199 -14.13 -8.56 9.99
CA GLU A 199 -15.34 -8.69 9.16
C GLU A 199 -15.93 -7.30 8.91
N VAL A 200 -15.94 -6.90 7.64
CA VAL A 200 -16.31 -5.57 7.14
C VAL A 200 -16.90 -5.70 5.74
N ASP A 201 -17.63 -4.69 5.28
CA ASP A 201 -18.08 -4.68 3.89
C ASP A 201 -16.90 -4.55 2.94
N LEU A 202 -16.95 -5.30 1.84
CA LEU A 202 -15.85 -5.43 0.90
C LEU A 202 -16.33 -5.19 -0.53
N LEU A 203 -15.66 -4.27 -1.20
CA LEU A 203 -15.68 -4.14 -2.66
C LEU A 203 -14.28 -4.52 -3.17
N ALA A 204 -14.19 -5.47 -4.09
CA ALA A 204 -12.93 -5.83 -4.72
C ALA A 204 -13.12 -6.02 -6.23
N GLY A 205 -12.09 -5.69 -7.00
CA GLY A 205 -12.12 -5.78 -8.45
C GLY A 205 -10.75 -5.99 -9.06
N VAL A 206 -10.77 -6.49 -10.29
CA VAL A 206 -9.61 -6.61 -11.17
C VAL A 206 -9.97 -6.05 -12.54
N THR A 207 -8.97 -5.64 -13.30
CA THR A 207 -9.14 -5.26 -14.69
C THR A 207 -9.19 -6.50 -15.59
N LYS A 208 -9.69 -6.34 -16.82
CA LYS A 208 -9.77 -7.43 -17.80
C LYS A 208 -8.39 -7.97 -18.19
N ASP A 209 -7.40 -7.09 -18.27
CA ASP A 209 -6.08 -7.35 -18.88
C ASP A 209 -4.93 -7.01 -17.91
N GLU A 210 -4.98 -7.48 -16.66
CA GLU A 210 -3.99 -7.23 -15.59
C GLU A 210 -2.51 -7.47 -16.01
N GLY A 211 -2.26 -8.41 -16.92
CA GLY A 211 -0.91 -8.70 -17.42
C GLY A 211 -0.38 -7.74 -18.48
N ALA A 212 -1.20 -6.82 -18.99
CA ALA A 212 -0.83 -5.93 -20.10
C ALA A 212 0.29 -4.96 -19.73
N MET A 213 0.37 -4.51 -18.48
CA MET A 213 1.43 -3.64 -17.97
C MET A 213 2.82 -4.25 -18.18
N VAL A 214 2.94 -5.56 -17.99
CA VAL A 214 4.22 -6.29 -18.10
C VAL A 214 4.53 -6.70 -19.55
N THR A 215 3.51 -6.81 -20.41
CA THR A 215 3.65 -7.41 -21.75
C THR A 215 3.55 -6.41 -22.92
N ARG A 216 2.91 -5.25 -22.73
CA ARG A 216 2.61 -4.29 -23.81
C ARG A 216 2.87 -2.82 -23.47
N GLY A 217 3.39 -2.50 -22.28
CA GLY A 217 3.73 -1.13 -21.90
C GLY A 217 2.54 -0.16 -21.84
N VAL A 218 1.31 -0.69 -21.76
CA VAL A 218 0.09 0.10 -21.52
C VAL A 218 -0.16 0.06 -20.01
N GLY A 219 -0.15 1.22 -19.38
CA GLY A 219 -0.31 1.38 -17.93
C GLY A 219 -1.77 1.24 -17.50
N HIS A 220 -1.92 0.71 -16.28
CA HIS A 220 -3.17 0.37 -15.60
C HIS A 220 -3.78 1.55 -14.83
N ALA A 221 -4.98 1.29 -14.29
CA ALA A 221 -5.70 2.12 -13.34
C ALA A 221 -6.42 3.32 -13.97
N ASP A 222 -7.10 3.10 -15.10
CA ASP A 222 -7.95 4.07 -15.79
C ASP A 222 -8.86 4.81 -14.80
N GLU A 223 -9.47 4.11 -13.83
CA GLU A 223 -10.27 4.70 -12.76
C GLU A 223 -9.50 5.70 -11.90
N LEU A 224 -8.21 5.49 -11.65
CA LEU A 224 -7.37 6.45 -10.94
C LEU A 224 -7.19 7.71 -11.77
N PHE A 225 -7.03 7.60 -13.09
CA PHE A 225 -7.02 8.77 -13.97
C PHE A 225 -8.36 9.52 -13.94
N TYR A 226 -9.49 8.84 -13.72
CA TYR A 226 -10.80 9.47 -13.54
C TYR A 226 -10.97 10.16 -12.18
N LEU A 227 -10.39 9.59 -11.12
CA LEU A 227 -10.60 10.03 -9.74
C LEU A 227 -9.53 11.04 -9.26
N PHE A 228 -8.28 10.80 -9.64
CA PHE A 228 -7.08 11.51 -9.26
C PHE A 228 -6.42 12.06 -10.54
N THR A 229 -6.90 13.21 -11.01
CA THR A 229 -6.19 13.94 -12.08
C THR A 229 -5.07 14.78 -11.49
N GLY A 230 -4.14 15.33 -12.27
CA GLY A 230 -3.07 16.20 -11.74
C GLY A 230 -2.03 15.50 -10.83
N GLY A 231 -0.94 16.22 -10.53
CA GLY A 231 0.20 15.69 -9.78
C GLY A 231 1.24 14.96 -10.67
N PRO A 232 2.45 14.67 -10.13
CA PRO A 232 3.60 14.26 -10.94
C PRO A 232 3.38 12.97 -11.74
N MET A 233 2.53 12.06 -11.23
CA MET A 233 2.21 10.79 -11.87
C MET A 233 1.27 10.96 -13.07
N PHE A 234 0.22 11.78 -12.95
CA PHE A 234 -0.89 11.83 -13.93
C PHE A 234 -0.82 13.02 -14.88
N GLU A 235 -0.15 14.12 -14.50
CA GLU A 235 0.00 15.33 -15.31
C GLU A 235 0.57 15.08 -16.73
N PRO A 236 1.55 14.18 -16.95
CA PRO A 236 2.04 13.89 -18.29
C PRO A 236 0.99 13.29 -19.23
N PHE A 237 -0.02 12.61 -18.68
CA PHE A 237 -1.02 11.86 -19.44
C PHE A 237 -2.36 12.61 -19.60
N LEU A 238 -2.71 13.50 -18.66
CA LEU A 238 -3.97 14.25 -18.64
C LEU A 238 -3.77 15.77 -18.45
N LYS A 239 -2.94 16.38 -19.30
CA LYS A 239 -2.62 17.83 -19.22
C LYS A 239 -3.82 18.77 -19.24
N GLU A 240 -4.88 18.42 -19.95
CA GLU A 240 -6.11 19.23 -20.07
C GLU A 240 -7.25 18.72 -19.14
N GLY A 241 -6.97 17.72 -18.30
CA GLY A 241 -8.00 17.01 -17.53
C GLY A 241 -8.93 16.16 -18.40
N LEU A 242 -10.03 15.69 -17.81
CA LEU A 242 -11.05 14.88 -18.50
C LEU A 242 -12.13 15.79 -19.08
N THR A 243 -12.18 15.90 -20.40
CA THR A 243 -13.07 16.87 -21.10
C THR A 243 -14.15 16.20 -21.95
N ARG A 244 -14.03 14.90 -22.26
CA ARG A 244 -15.00 14.21 -23.12
C ARG A 244 -16.24 13.78 -22.33
N PRO A 245 -17.46 13.90 -22.90
CA PRO A 245 -18.70 13.52 -22.22
C PRO A 245 -18.76 12.06 -21.75
N ASP A 246 -18.27 11.12 -22.56
CA ASP A 246 -18.27 9.69 -22.21
C ASP A 246 -17.36 9.41 -20.99
N ASP A 247 -16.19 10.05 -20.97
CA ASP A 247 -15.20 9.96 -19.91
C ASP A 247 -15.75 10.51 -18.58
N LEU A 248 -16.48 11.63 -18.64
CA LEU A 248 -17.18 12.20 -17.49
C LEU A 248 -18.31 11.29 -16.98
N HIS A 249 -19.04 10.64 -17.87
CA HIS A 249 -20.10 9.70 -17.48
C HIS A 249 -19.55 8.49 -16.72
N VAL A 250 -18.43 7.92 -17.17
CA VAL A 250 -17.75 6.81 -16.49
C VAL A 250 -17.27 7.23 -15.10
N ARG A 251 -16.64 8.40 -14.99
CA ARG A 251 -16.23 8.99 -13.72
C ARG A 251 -17.40 9.12 -12.74
N ASP A 252 -18.53 9.64 -13.19
CA ASP A 252 -19.72 9.81 -12.34
C ASP A 252 -20.27 8.46 -11.84
N MET A 253 -20.23 7.41 -12.68
CA MET A 253 -20.57 6.05 -12.24
C MET A 253 -19.61 5.53 -11.16
N MET A 254 -18.30 5.71 -11.34
CA MET A 254 -17.28 5.30 -10.37
C MET A 254 -17.46 6.03 -9.04
N LEU A 255 -17.65 7.36 -9.08
CA LEU A 255 -17.94 8.17 -7.90
C LEU A 255 -19.16 7.66 -7.17
N LYS A 256 -20.26 7.38 -7.89
CA LYS A 256 -21.49 6.86 -7.29
C LYS A 256 -21.29 5.49 -6.64
N MET A 257 -20.51 4.59 -7.26
CA MET A 257 -20.21 3.28 -6.66
C MET A 257 -19.42 3.44 -5.36
N TRP A 258 -18.43 4.32 -5.35
CA TRP A 258 -17.57 4.57 -4.19
C TRP A 258 -18.32 5.25 -3.05
N THR A 259 -19.16 6.24 -3.35
CA THR A 259 -19.91 6.99 -2.34
C THR A 259 -21.10 6.23 -1.80
N ASN A 260 -21.83 5.49 -2.64
CA ASN A 260 -22.92 4.63 -2.17
C ASN A 260 -22.39 3.57 -1.21
N PHE A 261 -21.25 2.96 -1.55
CA PHE A 261 -20.57 2.05 -0.64
C PHE A 261 -20.23 2.75 0.67
N ALA A 262 -19.56 3.91 0.64
CA ALA A 262 -19.22 4.69 1.85
C ALA A 262 -20.43 5.16 2.68
N THR A 263 -21.60 5.36 2.06
CA THR A 263 -22.79 5.96 2.70
C THR A 263 -23.78 4.92 3.22
N SER A 264 -23.92 3.79 2.51
CA SER A 264 -25.01 2.82 2.70
C SER A 264 -24.58 1.36 2.83
N GLY A 265 -23.28 1.08 2.72
CA GLY A 265 -22.67 -0.20 3.11
C GLY A 265 -22.63 -0.33 4.62
#